data_AF-A0A927NLE5-F1
#
_entry.id   AF-A0A927NLE5-F1
#
_cell.length_a   1.000
_cell.length_b   1.000
_cell.length_c   1.000
_cell.angle_alpha   90.00
_cell.angle_beta   90.00
_cell.angle_gamma   90.00
#
_symmetry.space_group_name_H-M   'P 1'
#
loop_
_entity.id
_entity.type
_entity.pdbx_description
1 polymer ?
#
loop_
_entity_poly.entity_id
_entity_poly.type
_entity_poly.pdbx_seq_one_letter_code
_entity_poly.pdbx_strand_id
1 'polypeptide(L)' 'TAGVGENDPYIREQVAGQLSYMGVDFDVDANKNFKRGQICEISKPGSKVKVLVIPTNEELVIARETQRLAK' A
#
# COMPACT_ATOMS: atom_id res chain seq x y z
N THR A 1 -1.49 -3.69 -1.18
CA THR A 1 -1.07 -4.23 -2.50
C THR A 1 -2.18 -5.12 -3.04
N ALA A 2 -2.14 -5.42 -4.34
CA ALA A 2 -3.09 -6.22 -5.09
C ALA A 2 -4.55 -5.71 -5.07
N GLY A 3 -5.40 -6.30 -5.92
CA GLY A 3 -6.84 -6.04 -6.10
C GLY A 3 -7.50 -5.08 -5.11
N VAL A 4 -8.02 -5.59 -4.00
CA VAL A 4 -8.75 -4.78 -3.01
C VAL A 4 -7.85 -3.74 -2.34
N GLY A 5 -6.63 -4.14 -1.95
CA GLY A 5 -5.70 -3.25 -1.25
C GLY A 5 -5.28 -2.03 -2.07
N GLU A 6 -5.25 -2.13 -3.40
CA GLU A 6 -4.95 -1.02 -4.30
C GLU A 6 -6.19 -0.24 -4.74
N ASN A 7 -7.32 -0.90 -4.90
CA ASN A 7 -8.51 -0.30 -5.53
C ASN A 7 -9.57 0.20 -4.54
N ASP A 8 -9.52 -0.21 -3.28
CA ASP A 8 -10.55 0.13 -2.29
C ASP A 8 -10.01 1.08 -1.20
N PRO A 9 -10.16 2.42 -1.38
CA PRO A 9 -9.76 3.39 -0.35
C PRO A 9 -10.58 3.27 0.93
N TYR A 10 -11.85 2.84 0.84
CA TYR A 10 -12.71 2.72 2.01
C TYR A 10 -12.21 1.62 2.94
N ILE A 11 -11.88 0.44 2.39
CA ILE A 11 -11.32 -0.67 3.17
C ILE A 11 -9.98 -0.29 3.78
N ARG A 12 -9.11 0.42 3.04
CA ARG A 12 -7.83 0.90 3.61
C ARG A 12 -8.05 1.81 4.81
N GLU A 13 -9.01 2.74 4.73
CA GLU A 13 -9.33 3.65 5.82
C GLU A 13 -9.90 2.92 7.03
N GLN A 14 -10.85 1.99 6.82
CA GLN A 14 -11.44 1.21 7.91
C GLN A 14 -10.42 0.35 8.66
N VAL A 15 -9.43 -0.21 7.95
CA VAL A 15 -8.41 -1.06 8.56
C VAL A 15 -7.31 -0.21 9.19
N ALA A 16 -6.66 0.66 8.42
CA ALA A 16 -5.50 1.41 8.90
C ALA A 16 -5.88 2.51 9.91
N GLY A 17 -7.08 3.08 9.81
CA GLY A 17 -7.61 4.04 10.79
C GLY A 17 -7.80 3.44 12.18
N GLN A 18 -8.02 2.12 12.28
CA GLN A 18 -8.13 1.42 13.57
C GLN A 18 -6.77 1.14 14.24
N LEU A 19 -5.65 1.38 13.56
CA LEU A 19 -4.30 1.09 14.06
C LEU A 19 -3.65 2.26 14.82
N SER A 20 -4.44 3.27 15.21
CA SER A 20 -3.95 4.44 15.95
C SER A 20 -3.26 4.06 17.27
N TYR A 21 -3.74 3.03 17.96
CA TYR A 21 -3.12 2.49 19.17
C TYR A 21 -1.71 1.91 18.95
N MET A 22 -1.36 1.57 17.72
CA MET A 22 -0.01 1.12 17.33
C MET A 22 0.88 2.27 16.82
N GLY A 23 0.34 3.50 16.75
CA GLY A 23 1.06 4.69 16.29
C GLY A 23 0.85 5.05 14.82
N VAL A 24 -0.17 4.50 14.17
CA VAL A 24 -0.59 4.95 12.82
C VAL A 24 -1.38 6.26 12.96
N ASP A 25 -0.95 7.29 12.22
CA ASP A 25 -1.72 8.50 12.00
C ASP A 25 -2.12 8.50 10.52
N PHE A 26 -3.37 8.12 10.26
CA PHE A 26 -3.85 7.87 8.90
C PHE A 26 -4.14 9.17 8.15
N ASP A 27 -3.77 9.22 6.88
CA ASP A 27 -4.04 10.35 5.99
C ASP A 27 -5.19 10.00 5.03
N VAL A 28 -6.38 10.46 5.38
CA VAL A 28 -7.61 10.23 4.62
C VAL A 28 -7.55 10.87 3.22
N ASP A 29 -6.92 12.04 3.11
CA ASP A 29 -6.84 12.78 1.84
C ASP A 29 -5.82 12.13 0.90
N ALA A 30 -4.66 11.74 1.40
CA ALA A 30 -3.69 10.97 0.61
C ALA A 30 -4.28 9.63 0.14
N ASN A 31 -5.03 8.95 1.02
CA ASN A 31 -5.71 7.70 0.69
C ASN A 31 -6.78 7.85 -0.41
N LYS A 32 -7.61 8.89 -0.34
CA LYS A 32 -8.66 9.18 -1.34
C LYS A 32 -8.09 9.61 -2.68
N ASN A 33 -7.00 10.37 -2.67
CA ASN A 33 -6.36 10.89 -3.88
C ASN A 33 -5.33 9.94 -4.50
N PHE A 34 -5.24 8.71 -3.99
CA PHE A 34 -4.32 7.68 -4.48
C PHE A 34 -4.50 7.46 -6.00
N LYS A 35 -3.40 7.59 -6.75
CA LYS A 35 -3.34 7.27 -8.18
C LYS A 35 -2.78 5.86 -8.36
N ARG A 36 -3.54 4.99 -9.04
CA ARG A 36 -3.10 3.63 -9.35
C ARG A 36 -1.77 3.61 -10.09
N GLY A 37 -0.96 2.59 -9.79
CA GLY A 37 0.36 2.39 -10.41
C GLY A 37 1.49 3.20 -9.78
N GLN A 38 1.23 4.03 -8.77
CA GLN A 38 2.26 4.74 -8.01
C GLN A 38 2.35 4.21 -6.58
N ILE A 39 3.54 4.29 -5.99
CA ILE A 39 3.69 4.09 -4.55
C ILE A 39 3.19 5.37 -3.86
N CYS A 40 2.35 5.20 -2.84
CA CYS A 40 1.80 6.32 -2.08
C CYS A 40 1.85 6.03 -0.59
N GLU A 41 2.40 6.95 0.19
CA GLU A 41 2.30 6.94 1.65
C GLU A 41 0.94 7.54 2.04
N ILE A 42 0.16 6.79 2.83
CA ILE A 42 -1.19 7.17 3.29
C ILE A 42 -1.23 7.32 4.82
N SER A 43 -0.07 7.57 5.41
CA SER A 43 0.11 8.01 6.80
C SER A 43 0.58 9.47 6.80
N LYS A 44 0.15 10.26 7.79
CA LYS A 44 0.54 11.67 7.89
C LYS A 44 2.05 11.80 8.16
N PRO A 45 2.66 12.94 7.76
CA PRO A 45 4.02 13.27 8.17
C PRO A 45 4.16 13.22 9.70
N GLY A 46 5.12 12.43 10.19
CA GLY A 46 5.36 12.25 11.63
C GLY A 46 4.61 11.08 12.26
N SER A 47 3.80 10.33 11.51
CA SER A 47 3.27 9.05 12.00
C SER A 47 4.41 8.11 12.40
N LYS A 48 4.28 7.46 13.56
CA LYS A 48 5.28 6.50 14.06
C LYS A 48 5.37 5.27 13.17
N VAL A 49 4.25 4.86 12.58
CA VAL A 49 4.15 3.71 11.68
C VAL A 49 3.70 4.20 10.30
N LYS A 50 4.55 3.96 9.30
CA LYS A 50 4.23 4.31 7.92
C LYS A 50 3.25 3.32 7.30
N VAL A 51 2.27 3.83 6.57
CA VAL A 51 1.32 3.01 5.80
C VAL A 51 1.51 3.35 4.32
N LEU A 52 1.81 2.34 3.50
CA LEU A 52 2.03 2.52 2.07
C LEU A 52 1.09 1.67 1.22
N VAL A 53 0.58 2.27 0.15
CA VAL A 53 -0.01 1.54 -0.97
C VAL A 53 1.08 1.28 -1.99
N ILE A 54 1.42 0.01 -2.19
CA ILE A 54 2.45 -0.43 -3.14
C ILE A 54 1.77 -1.27 -4.23
N PRO A 55 1.77 -0.81 -5.49
CA PRO A 55 1.29 -1.58 -6.63
C PRO A 55 2.08 -2.87 -6.80
N THR A 56 1.39 -3.99 -6.99
CA THR A 56 2.04 -5.25 -7.36
C THR A 56 2.32 -5.31 -8.87
N ASN A 57 3.31 -6.09 -9.25
CA ASN A 57 3.56 -6.49 -10.62
C ASN A 57 3.93 -7.98 -10.60
N GLU A 58 2.90 -8.82 -10.70
CA GLU A 58 3.01 -10.26 -10.52
C GLU A 58 3.85 -10.88 -11.64
N GLU A 59 3.70 -10.38 -12.86
CA GLU A 59 4.44 -10.83 -14.05
C GLU A 59 5.95 -10.60 -13.87
N LEU A 60 6.35 -9.45 -13.31
CA LEU A 60 7.75 -9.15 -13.04
C LEU A 60 8.33 -10.08 -11.95
N VAL A 61 7.55 -10.39 -10.91
CA VAL A 61 7.98 -11.34 -9.88
C VAL A 61 8.19 -12.73 -10.48
N ILE A 62 7.25 -13.20 -11.30
CA ILE A 62 7.35 -14.50 -11.99
C ILE A 62 8.57 -14.52 -12.93
N ALA A 63 8.78 -13.47 -13.71
CA ALA A 63 9.90 -13.37 -14.63
C ALA A 63 11.26 -13.42 -13.91
N ARG A 64 11.39 -12.67 -12.80
CA ARG A 64 12.61 -12.68 -11.97
C ARG A 64 12.87 -14.05 -11.35
N GLU A 65 11.82 -14.72 -10.89
CA GLU A 65 11.96 -16.04 -10.27
C GLU A 65 12.31 -17.11 -11.30
N THR A 66 11.71 -17.05 -12.49
CA THR A 66 12.07 -17.91 -13.62
C THR A 66 13.53 -17.71 -14.01
N GLN A 67 14.00 -16.46 -14.13
CA GLN A 67 15.39 -16.15 -14.42
C GLN A 67 16.36 -16.68 -13.36
N ARG A 68 15.97 -16.60 -12.08
CA ARG A 68 16.77 -17.08 -10.95
C ARG A 68 16.93 -18.61 -10.98
N LEU A 69 15.90 -19.34 -11.40
CA LEU A 69 15.91 -20.81 -11.47
C LEU A 69 16.56 -21.35 -12.76
N ALA A 70 16.48 -20.60 -13.86
CA ALA A 70 17.05 -20.98 -15.15
C ALA A 70 18.55 -20.62 -15.31
N LYS A 71 19.18 -20.06 -14.28
CA LYS A 71 20.62 -19.81 -14.18
C LYS A 71 21.28 -20.82 -13.24
#